data_AF-A0AAV2UYC8-F1
#
_entry.id   AF-A0AAV2UYC8-F1
#
_cell.length_a   1.000
_cell.length_b   1.000
_cell.length_c   1.000
_cell.angle_alpha   90.00
_cell.angle_beta   90.00
_cell.angle_gamma   90.00
#
_symmetry.space_group_name_H-M   'P 1'
#
loop_
_entity.id
_entity.type
_entity.pdbx_description
1 polymer ?
#
loop_
_entity_poly.entity_id
_entity_poly.type
_entity_poly.pdbx_seq_one_letter_code
_entity_poly.pdbx_strand_id
1 'polypeptide(L)'
;MKDFVIVGAGPIGLYWAARLAQIKESSGLPINIVVIDPRAGNYNRERIVSNEAIKSISSRFSISMPSGKGIPSEAMYIRDFEKSLYEYCESRGVQFKKGTFSGLSDNLVSYKDTKENIRTVKCDMVVDCSGSNRMVLKETNRLLGKEVFEIKTLGKNPHTNHFSCYMSLSTEEAKKLLIPDEIDPLLQAKQLCKLRQKYDWPNFSFPVVDIRSAKNEEGGVNYFIYYEVPDNLKDKEESVQIEFLKDLLKLKYGFEDIDFTIHSFGHFPVCPKYVDKPFYLGEDLPVVLAGGDCQIEPDYRKGIGIESGIERANFLFDTVHGTSKGLGFLFDNYYQQVARYVGYHGNLIEQFYLQRVDNIKGSSLEQAKKILCSACGSVKEIEDVAAIAGELKLLGNELFKKPNYEGALECYLNAIHLYQSFEKALPLTMDFVTLHSNACQTCLKLKEYGQCINLANEGIKAYAEIKAEDKDMLFKLLFRKASALVELGNGLDAKTQRKEFDEALKDLKETYELMQENSGVNNTAFVKQIQTKIVTIEKKLPPPQEEINKIEFI
;
A
#
# COMPACT_ATOMS: atom_id res chain seq x y z
N MET A 1 39.01 18.24 27.42
CA MET A 1 37.61 18.65 27.17
C MET A 1 37.21 18.05 25.84
N LYS A 2 36.05 17.39 25.76
CA LYS A 2 35.57 16.79 24.51
C LYS A 2 34.35 17.56 23.99
N ASP A 3 34.42 18.00 22.73
CA ASP A 3 33.44 18.86 22.07
C ASP A 3 32.48 18.03 21.20
N PHE A 4 31.19 18.00 21.56
CA PHE A 4 30.14 17.32 20.80
C PHE A 4 29.25 18.32 20.08
N VAL A 5 28.99 18.07 18.80
CA VAL A 5 28.01 18.80 18.00
C VAL A 5 26.91 17.85 17.54
N ILE A 6 25.65 18.21 17.77
CA ILE A 6 24.49 17.48 17.26
C ILE A 6 23.81 18.35 16.23
N VAL A 7 23.68 17.85 14.99
CA VAL A 7 23.00 18.56 13.90
C VAL A 7 21.58 18.05 13.80
N GLY A 8 20.60 18.87 14.18
CA GLY A 8 19.18 18.52 14.24
C GLY A 8 18.69 18.26 15.66
N ALA A 9 17.59 18.91 16.04
CA ALA A 9 16.93 18.86 17.34
C ALA A 9 15.56 18.18 17.25
N GLY A 10 15.43 17.15 16.41
CA GLY A 10 14.30 16.23 16.49
C GLY A 10 14.36 15.36 17.76
N PRO A 11 13.40 14.44 17.96
CA PRO A 11 13.34 13.56 19.13
C PRO A 11 14.66 12.90 19.50
N ILE A 12 15.35 12.35 18.49
CA ILE A 12 16.60 11.62 18.69
C ILE A 12 17.78 12.57 18.95
N GLY A 13 17.85 13.71 18.26
CA GLY A 13 18.91 14.69 18.50
C GLY A 13 18.87 15.27 19.92
N LEU A 14 17.66 15.58 20.41
CA LEU A 14 17.46 16.01 21.79
C LEU A 14 17.77 14.89 22.79
N TYR A 15 17.43 13.64 22.47
CA TYR A 15 17.81 12.47 23.28
C TYR A 15 19.33 12.33 23.41
N TRP A 16 20.07 12.47 22.30
CA TRP A 16 21.54 12.47 22.30
C TRP A 16 22.11 13.55 23.22
N ALA A 17 21.59 14.77 23.12
CA ALA A 17 22.01 15.89 23.97
C ALA A 17 21.74 15.61 25.45
N ALA A 18 20.55 15.09 25.78
CA ALA A 18 20.15 14.76 27.14
C ALA A 18 21.05 13.67 27.76
N ARG A 19 21.39 12.63 26.99
CA ARG A 19 22.31 11.56 27.46
C ARG A 19 23.72 12.06 27.69
N LEU A 20 24.25 12.89 26.80
CA LEU A 20 25.56 13.51 27.00
C LEU A 20 25.57 14.41 28.24
N ALA A 21 24.50 15.16 28.49
CA ALA A 21 24.35 15.98 29.69
C ALA A 21 24.33 15.13 30.97
N GLN A 22 23.60 14.01 30.99
CA GLN A 22 23.64 13.05 32.11
C GLN A 22 25.04 12.50 32.37
N ILE A 23 25.78 12.14 31.30
CA ILE A 23 27.15 11.63 31.44
C ILE A 23 28.06 12.72 31.99
N LYS A 24 27.93 13.96 31.51
CA LYS A 24 28.67 15.12 32.03
C LYS A 24 28.43 15.33 33.52
N GLU A 25 27.17 15.29 33.96
CA GLU A 25 26.79 15.45 35.37
C GLU A 25 27.32 14.31 36.25
N SER A 26 27.15 13.07 35.83
CA SER A 26 27.50 11.87 36.63
C SER A 26 29.00 11.56 36.66
N SER A 27 29.75 11.87 35.59
CA SER A 27 31.19 11.58 35.50
C SER A 27 32.08 12.76 35.89
N GLY A 28 31.53 13.99 35.93
CA GLY A 28 32.31 15.22 36.14
C GLY A 28 33.30 15.54 34.99
N LEU A 29 33.23 14.82 33.86
CA LEU A 29 34.16 15.02 32.75
C LEU A 29 33.88 16.35 32.02
N PRO A 30 34.93 17.05 31.54
CA PRO A 30 34.77 18.31 30.81
C PRO A 30 34.22 18.04 29.40
N ILE A 31 32.89 18.05 29.28
CA ILE A 31 32.17 17.83 28.03
C ILE A 31 31.45 19.13 27.62
N ASN A 32 31.66 19.56 26.38
CA ASN A 32 30.92 20.64 25.75
C ASN A 32 29.91 20.05 24.75
N ILE A 33 28.67 20.53 24.78
CA ILE A 33 27.55 19.97 24.00
C ILE A 33 26.86 21.13 23.28
N VAL A 34 26.89 21.10 21.95
CA VAL A 34 26.24 22.08 21.09
C VAL A 34 25.22 21.40 20.19
N VAL A 35 24.00 21.90 20.15
CA VAL A 35 22.95 21.46 19.22
C VAL A 35 22.71 22.56 18.20
N ILE A 36 22.76 22.22 16.91
CA ILE A 36 22.50 23.13 15.79
C ILE A 36 21.17 22.70 15.14
N ASP A 37 20.14 23.56 15.22
CA ASP A 37 18.85 23.29 14.60
C ASP A 37 18.11 24.60 14.24
N PRO A 38 17.46 24.69 13.07
CA PRO A 38 16.76 25.91 12.65
C PRO A 38 15.54 26.23 13.52
N ARG A 39 14.96 25.23 14.19
CA ARG A 39 13.81 25.32 15.09
C ARG A 39 14.21 25.45 16.55
N ALA A 40 15.49 25.60 16.88
CA ALA A 40 15.94 25.75 18.27
C ALA A 40 15.10 26.80 19.02
N GLY A 41 14.51 26.39 20.15
CA GLY A 41 13.61 27.20 20.98
C GLY A 41 12.16 27.33 20.46
N ASN A 42 11.80 26.72 19.34
CA ASN A 42 10.45 26.76 18.76
C ASN A 42 10.02 25.37 18.24
N TYR A 43 9.49 24.54 19.15
CA TYR A 43 9.01 23.19 18.86
C TYR A 43 7.48 23.17 18.81
N ASN A 44 6.91 23.29 17.61
CA ASN A 44 5.47 23.41 17.38
C ASN A 44 4.90 22.29 16.50
N ARG A 45 5.64 21.18 16.32
CA ARG A 45 5.20 20.07 15.46
C ARG A 45 3.93 19.40 16.01
N GLU A 46 2.89 19.40 15.20
CA GLU A 46 1.61 18.75 15.51
C GLU A 46 1.57 17.34 14.90
N ARG A 47 2.20 16.39 15.60
CA ARG A 47 2.16 14.95 15.29
C ARG A 47 2.09 14.16 16.59
N ILE A 48 1.71 12.88 16.53
CA ILE A 48 1.65 12.00 17.71
C ILE A 48 2.89 11.10 17.80
N VAL A 49 3.36 10.86 19.02
CA VAL A 49 4.41 9.88 19.37
C VAL A 49 3.78 8.69 20.12
N SER A 50 4.35 7.48 19.98
CA SER A 50 3.92 6.28 20.70
C SER A 50 4.24 6.34 22.20
N ASN A 51 3.47 5.61 23.00
CA ASN A 51 3.65 5.52 24.45
C ASN A 51 5.00 4.91 24.87
N GLU A 52 5.50 3.95 24.11
CA GLU A 52 6.75 3.23 24.41
C GLU A 52 7.94 4.20 24.40
N ALA A 53 7.99 5.07 23.38
CA ALA A 53 8.98 6.13 23.28
C ALA A 53 8.88 7.11 24.46
N ILE A 54 7.66 7.45 24.89
CA ILE A 54 7.42 8.33 26.03
C ILE A 54 7.89 7.66 27.33
N LYS A 55 7.47 6.42 27.59
CA LYS A 55 7.83 5.64 28.80
C LYS A 55 9.35 5.45 28.90
N SER A 56 10.01 5.13 27.79
CA SER A 56 11.47 4.91 27.77
C SER A 56 12.24 6.16 28.16
N ILE A 57 11.69 7.35 27.91
CA ILE A 57 12.36 8.64 28.14
C ILE A 57 11.96 9.25 29.47
N SER A 58 10.66 9.25 29.80
CA SER A 58 10.16 9.77 31.07
C SER A 58 10.79 9.03 32.25
N SER A 59 10.87 7.69 32.19
CA SER A 59 11.53 6.87 33.22
C SER A 59 13.04 7.13 33.32
N ARG A 60 13.72 7.38 32.20
CA ARG A 60 15.18 7.50 32.16
C ARG A 60 15.70 8.87 32.62
N PHE A 61 14.96 9.94 32.31
CA PHE A 61 15.38 11.31 32.64
C PHE A 61 14.62 11.92 33.81
N SER A 62 13.65 11.19 34.38
CA SER A 62 12.75 11.71 35.42
C SER A 62 12.06 13.02 35.01
N ILE A 63 11.73 13.14 33.72
CA ILE A 63 11.04 14.30 33.17
C ILE A 63 9.54 14.07 33.29
N SER A 64 8.85 15.02 33.93
CA SER A 64 7.40 15.08 33.90
C SER A 64 6.95 15.45 32.48
N MET A 65 6.65 14.42 31.69
CA MET A 65 6.04 14.63 30.38
C MET A 65 4.55 14.95 30.60
N PRO A 66 3.97 15.95 29.90
CA PRO A 66 2.54 16.23 30.00
C PRO A 66 1.74 15.07 29.40
N SER A 67 1.44 14.06 30.21
CA SER A 67 0.40 13.08 29.90
C SER A 67 -0.94 13.79 30.08
N GLY A 68 -1.47 14.37 29.01
CA GLY A 68 -2.65 15.21 29.11
C GLY A 68 -3.84 14.47 29.73
N LYS A 69 -4.47 15.10 30.72
CA LYS A 69 -5.84 14.74 31.13
C LYS A 69 -6.72 14.80 29.88
N GLY A 70 -7.34 13.68 29.50
CA GLY A 70 -8.26 13.61 28.36
C GLY A 70 -7.65 13.14 27.04
N ILE A 71 -6.34 12.91 26.95
CA ILE A 71 -5.78 12.19 25.79
C ILE A 71 -6.19 10.71 25.93
N PRO A 72 -6.57 9.99 24.85
CA PRO A 72 -6.68 8.53 24.91
C PRO A 72 -5.42 7.97 25.54
N SER A 73 -5.51 6.83 26.21
CA SER A 73 -4.42 6.17 26.97
C SER A 73 -3.15 5.83 26.16
N GLU A 74 -2.98 6.34 24.93
CA GLU A 74 -2.13 5.82 23.87
C GLU A 74 -1.29 6.85 23.06
N ALA A 75 -1.33 8.16 23.36
CA ALA A 75 -0.65 9.18 22.53
C ALA A 75 -0.21 10.47 23.28
N MET A 76 0.79 11.18 22.75
CA MET A 76 1.15 12.58 23.12
C MET A 76 1.60 13.35 21.88
N TYR A 77 1.46 14.68 21.87
CA TYR A 77 2.00 15.49 20.78
C TYR A 77 3.54 15.51 20.81
N ILE A 78 4.17 15.39 19.64
CA ILE A 78 5.62 15.46 19.47
C ILE A 78 6.18 16.83 19.90
N ARG A 79 5.40 17.93 19.78
CA ARG A 79 5.82 19.24 20.29
C ARG A 79 6.10 19.22 21.79
N ASP A 80 5.24 18.54 22.55
CA ASP A 80 5.38 18.48 24.00
C ASP A 80 6.61 17.65 24.38
N PHE A 81 6.80 16.55 23.64
CA PHE A 81 7.97 15.70 23.75
C PHE A 81 9.28 16.46 23.46
N GLU A 82 9.36 17.16 22.32
CA GLU A 82 10.53 17.94 21.91
C GLU A 82 10.78 19.08 22.90
N LYS A 83 9.73 19.79 23.35
CA LYS A 83 9.84 20.89 24.30
C LYS A 83 10.39 20.45 25.66
N SER A 84 9.86 19.39 26.25
CA SER A 84 10.34 18.90 27.54
C SER A 84 11.81 18.44 27.51
N LEU A 85 12.24 17.79 26.42
CA LEU A 85 13.66 17.44 26.25
C LEU A 85 14.55 18.65 26.02
N TYR A 86 14.07 19.66 25.27
CA TYR A 86 14.80 20.90 25.08
C TYR A 86 15.05 21.61 26.43
N GLU A 87 14.01 21.80 27.24
CA GLU A 87 14.09 22.43 28.57
C GLU A 87 15.02 21.64 29.51
N TYR A 88 14.95 20.30 29.46
CA TYR A 88 15.86 19.42 30.20
C TYR A 88 17.33 19.62 29.79
N CYS A 89 17.61 19.75 28.50
CA CYS A 89 18.96 19.96 27.98
C CYS A 89 19.48 21.37 28.32
N GLU A 90 18.65 22.40 28.13
CA GLU A 90 19.00 23.80 28.38
C GLU A 90 19.35 24.03 29.85
N SER A 91 18.55 23.48 30.78
CA SER A 91 18.82 23.54 32.22
C SER A 91 20.12 22.84 32.66
N ARG A 92 20.71 22.00 31.80
CA ARG A 92 21.99 21.28 32.04
C ARG A 92 23.16 21.86 31.25
N GLY A 93 22.99 23.06 30.71
CA GLY A 93 24.05 23.79 30.03
C GLY A 93 24.39 23.24 28.64
N VAL A 94 23.47 22.53 27.98
CA VAL A 94 23.57 22.26 26.54
C VAL A 94 23.36 23.58 25.79
N GLN A 95 24.24 23.89 24.85
CA GLN A 95 24.15 25.10 24.06
C GLN A 95 23.34 24.87 22.79
N PHE A 96 22.30 25.67 22.57
CA PHE A 96 21.53 25.63 21.33
C PHE A 96 21.93 26.77 20.40
N LYS A 97 22.21 26.43 19.14
CA LYS A 97 22.50 27.38 18.07
C LYS A 97 21.38 27.29 17.03
N LYS A 98 20.62 28.39 16.90
CA LYS A 98 19.57 28.49 15.90
C LYS A 98 20.18 28.71 14.52
N GLY A 99 20.14 27.68 13.67
CA GLY A 99 20.74 27.72 12.36
C GLY A 99 20.78 26.37 11.65
N THR A 100 21.31 26.37 10.44
CA THR A 100 21.34 25.20 9.54
C THR A 100 22.78 24.81 9.27
N PHE A 101 23.10 23.51 9.37
CA PHE A 101 24.42 22.98 9.03
C PHE A 101 24.85 23.40 7.61
N SER A 102 26.11 23.80 7.47
CA SER A 102 26.65 24.30 6.21
C SER A 102 28.02 23.76 5.82
N GLY A 103 28.71 23.04 6.71
CA GLY A 103 29.98 22.41 6.36
C GLY A 103 30.69 21.74 7.53
N LEU A 104 31.71 20.96 7.18
CA LEU A 104 32.57 20.23 8.10
C LEU A 104 34.04 20.45 7.68
N SER A 105 34.95 20.64 8.62
CA SER A 105 36.38 20.79 8.33
C SER A 105 37.23 20.50 9.56
N ASP A 106 38.27 19.66 9.45
CA ASP A 106 39.22 19.33 10.52
C ASP A 106 38.52 19.04 11.86
N ASN A 107 38.53 19.99 12.81
CA ASN A 107 37.86 19.91 14.11
C ASN A 107 36.71 20.93 14.29
N LEU A 108 36.09 21.36 13.20
CA LEU A 108 35.05 22.39 13.17
C LEU A 108 33.78 21.92 12.44
N VAL A 109 32.64 22.33 12.97
CA VAL A 109 31.36 22.31 12.27
C VAL A 109 30.94 23.73 11.95
N SER A 110 30.56 23.97 10.70
CA SER A 110 30.03 25.24 10.22
C SER A 110 28.51 25.20 10.14
N TYR A 111 27.86 26.31 10.50
CA TYR A 111 26.42 26.49 10.32
C TYR A 111 26.10 27.92 9.90
N LYS A 112 24.96 28.10 9.22
CA LYS A 112 24.40 29.41 8.90
C LYS A 112 23.42 29.81 9.99
N ASP A 113 23.62 30.98 10.59
CA ASP A 113 22.68 31.56 11.53
C ASP A 113 21.41 32.09 10.83
N THR A 114 20.44 32.61 11.60
CA THR A 114 19.17 33.13 11.04
C THR A 114 19.34 34.34 10.12
N LYS A 115 20.54 34.92 10.04
CA LYS A 115 20.91 36.03 9.15
C LYS A 115 21.83 35.55 8.02
N GLU A 116 21.89 34.24 7.76
CA GLU A 116 22.74 33.59 6.76
C GLU A 116 24.26 33.76 6.97
N ASN A 117 24.70 34.22 8.15
CA ASN A 117 26.14 34.32 8.42
C ASN A 117 26.70 32.94 8.78
N ILE A 118 27.86 32.61 8.21
CA ILE A 118 28.59 31.39 8.55
C ILE A 118 29.24 31.56 9.92
N ARG A 119 28.92 30.63 10.81
CA ARG A 119 29.47 30.50 12.17
C ARG A 119 30.14 29.14 12.29
N THR A 120 31.15 29.05 13.13
CA THR A 120 31.89 27.81 13.39
C THR A 120 31.82 27.44 14.87
N VAL A 121 31.81 26.14 15.13
CA VAL A 121 31.92 25.57 16.47
C VAL A 121 32.96 24.45 16.45
N LYS A 122 33.77 24.38 17.50
CA LYS A 122 34.72 23.29 17.68
C LYS A 122 33.98 21.97 17.93
N CYS A 123 34.50 20.89 17.36
CA CYS A 123 33.86 19.59 17.31
C CYS A 123 34.90 18.47 17.24
N ASP A 124 34.91 17.59 18.24
CA ASP A 124 35.63 16.32 18.18
C ASP A 124 34.72 15.20 17.65
N MET A 125 33.41 15.29 17.93
CA MET A 125 32.41 14.33 17.50
C MET A 125 31.13 15.03 17.06
N VAL A 126 30.67 14.74 15.84
CA VAL A 126 29.41 15.23 15.27
C VAL A 126 28.40 14.10 15.13
N VAL A 127 27.18 14.31 15.60
CA VAL A 127 26.04 13.39 15.41
C VAL A 127 25.07 14.01 14.41
N ASP A 128 24.91 13.34 13.27
CA ASP A 128 23.93 13.72 12.25
C ASP A 128 22.53 13.23 12.68
N CYS A 129 21.72 14.16 13.17
CA CYS A 129 20.30 13.97 13.47
C CYS A 129 19.42 14.83 12.55
N SER A 130 19.90 15.17 11.35
CA SER A 130 19.20 16.03 10.37
C SER A 130 18.05 15.33 9.64
N GLY A 131 17.68 14.11 10.07
CA GLY A 131 16.64 13.29 9.49
C GLY A 131 17.02 12.67 8.14
N SER A 132 16.04 12.41 7.29
CA SER A 132 16.23 11.86 5.94
C SER A 132 17.19 12.69 5.06
N ASN A 133 17.42 13.95 5.39
CA ASN A 133 18.31 14.84 4.65
C ASN A 133 19.78 14.40 4.72
N ARG A 134 20.21 13.79 5.84
CA ARG A 134 21.58 13.27 6.06
C ARG A 134 22.67 14.30 5.72
N MET A 135 22.50 15.51 6.23
CA MET A 135 23.29 16.67 5.84
C MET A 135 24.79 16.47 6.11
N VAL A 136 25.15 15.97 7.30
CA VAL A 136 26.55 15.76 7.70
C VAL A 136 27.11 14.53 7.01
N LEU A 137 26.33 13.45 6.87
CA LEU A 137 26.82 12.22 6.22
C LEU A 137 27.15 12.47 4.73
N LYS A 138 26.27 13.18 4.01
CA LYS A 138 26.49 13.56 2.60
C LYS A 138 27.70 14.47 2.46
N GLU A 139 27.86 15.43 3.37
CA GLU A 139 29.01 16.33 3.36
C GLU A 139 30.32 15.58 3.65
N THR A 140 30.29 14.59 4.54
CA THR A 140 31.44 13.72 4.82
C THR A 140 31.85 12.94 3.57
N ASN A 141 30.91 12.33 2.86
CA ASN A 141 31.20 11.65 1.60
C ASN A 141 31.79 12.60 0.55
N ARG A 142 31.24 13.83 0.44
CA ARG A 142 31.72 14.85 -0.49
C ARG A 142 33.17 15.25 -0.21
N LEU A 143 33.51 15.50 1.06
CA LEU A 143 34.85 15.92 1.47
C LEU A 143 35.89 14.81 1.28
N LEU A 144 35.51 13.55 1.52
CA LEU A 144 36.41 12.41 1.37
C LEU A 144 36.54 11.91 -0.07
N GLY A 145 35.70 12.42 -0.99
CA GLY A 145 35.65 11.96 -2.39
C GLY A 145 35.25 10.49 -2.54
N LYS A 146 34.59 9.90 -1.53
CA LYS A 146 34.16 8.49 -1.51
C LYS A 146 32.89 8.30 -0.66
N GLU A 147 32.09 7.31 -0.99
CA GLU A 147 30.87 6.96 -0.25
C GLU A 147 31.18 6.13 0.99
N VAL A 148 31.59 6.79 2.08
CA VAL A 148 31.74 6.14 3.40
C VAL A 148 30.37 5.73 3.95
N PHE A 149 29.39 6.61 3.78
CA PHE A 149 28.00 6.39 4.16
C PHE A 149 27.18 6.11 2.89
N GLU A 150 27.15 4.85 2.47
CA GLU A 150 26.32 4.41 1.34
C GLU A 150 24.84 4.47 1.73
N ILE A 151 24.03 5.22 0.97
CA ILE A 151 22.59 5.38 1.23
C ILE A 151 21.82 4.38 0.38
N LYS A 152 21.18 3.41 1.03
CA LYS A 152 20.44 2.31 0.39
C LYS A 152 18.95 2.47 0.61
N THR A 153 18.15 2.05 -0.37
CA THR A 153 16.69 1.95 -0.22
C THR A 153 16.34 0.68 0.55
N LEU A 154 15.38 0.77 1.47
CA LEU A 154 14.92 -0.33 2.30
C LEU A 154 13.62 -0.93 1.75
N GLY A 155 13.68 -2.21 1.35
CA GLY A 155 12.53 -2.95 0.82
C GLY A 155 11.93 -2.37 -0.47
N LYS A 156 10.83 -2.98 -0.93
CA LYS A 156 10.06 -2.54 -2.10
C LYS A 156 8.59 -2.35 -1.74
N ASN A 157 8.26 -1.15 -1.27
CA ASN A 157 6.89 -0.78 -0.96
C ASN A 157 6.03 -0.75 -2.27
N PRO A 158 4.92 -1.49 -2.36
CA PRO A 158 4.06 -1.45 -3.55
C PRO A 158 3.34 -0.11 -3.77
N HIS A 159 3.18 0.71 -2.72
CA HIS A 159 2.54 2.02 -2.78
C HIS A 159 3.37 3.07 -2.03
N THR A 160 4.13 3.87 -2.78
CA THR A 160 5.08 4.83 -2.21
C THR A 160 4.52 6.23 -2.00
N ASN A 161 3.35 6.57 -2.55
CA ASN A 161 2.73 7.89 -2.41
C ASN A 161 1.73 7.91 -1.27
N HIS A 162 1.88 8.88 -0.37
CA HIS A 162 1.04 9.03 0.81
C HIS A 162 0.68 10.49 1.06
N PHE A 163 -0.45 10.70 1.72
CA PHE A 163 -0.80 11.98 2.33
C PHE A 163 -0.83 11.86 3.85
N SER A 164 -0.49 12.96 4.52
CA SER A 164 -0.76 13.18 5.92
C SER A 164 -1.79 14.28 6.09
N CYS A 165 -2.80 14.05 6.93
CA CYS A 165 -3.82 15.02 7.27
C CYS A 165 -3.91 15.15 8.80
N TYR A 166 -3.79 16.38 9.28
CA TYR A 166 -4.14 16.77 10.64
C TYR A 166 -5.44 17.58 10.58
N MET A 167 -6.49 17.06 11.23
CA MET A 167 -7.81 17.65 11.21
C MET A 167 -8.51 17.54 12.56
N SER A 168 -9.51 18.39 12.79
CA SER A 168 -10.40 18.32 13.95
C SER A 168 -11.83 18.02 13.55
N LEU A 169 -12.51 17.28 14.41
CA LEU A 169 -13.91 16.90 14.29
C LEU A 169 -14.64 17.29 15.57
N SER A 170 -15.91 17.66 15.43
CA SER A 170 -16.81 17.77 16.58
C SER A 170 -16.98 16.39 17.24
N THR A 171 -17.45 16.36 18.49
CA THR A 171 -17.71 15.09 19.18
C THR A 171 -18.73 14.22 18.42
N GLU A 172 -19.71 14.82 17.74
CA GLU A 172 -20.70 14.07 16.94
C GLU A 172 -20.10 13.52 15.65
N GLU A 173 -19.31 14.31 14.92
CA GLU A 173 -18.65 13.86 13.69
C GLU A 173 -17.61 12.77 13.99
N ALA A 174 -16.90 12.86 15.12
CA ALA A 174 -15.93 11.86 15.55
C ALA A 174 -16.55 10.46 15.76
N LYS A 175 -17.83 10.37 16.15
CA LYS A 175 -18.54 9.09 16.30
C LYS A 175 -18.69 8.34 14.97
N LYS A 176 -18.66 9.04 13.83
CA LYS A 176 -18.72 8.43 12.50
C LYS A 176 -17.45 7.67 12.12
N LEU A 177 -16.33 7.90 12.84
CA LEU A 177 -15.06 7.20 12.64
C LEU A 177 -14.85 6.04 13.63
N LEU A 178 -15.92 5.59 14.28
CA LEU A 178 -15.95 4.34 15.03
C LEU A 178 -16.12 3.17 14.04
N ILE A 179 -15.38 2.09 14.25
CA ILE A 179 -15.48 0.90 13.39
C ILE A 179 -16.91 0.35 13.50
N PRO A 180 -17.68 0.31 12.41
CA PRO A 180 -19.03 -0.24 12.44
C PRO A 180 -18.98 -1.77 12.45
N ASP A 181 -20.01 -2.40 13.04
CA ASP A 181 -20.17 -3.87 13.01
C ASP A 181 -20.49 -4.37 11.59
N GLU A 182 -21.29 -3.59 10.84
CA GLU A 182 -21.67 -3.88 9.47
C GLU A 182 -21.72 -2.56 8.66
N ILE A 183 -21.31 -2.63 7.39
CA ILE A 183 -21.38 -1.52 6.44
C ILE A 183 -22.32 -1.95 5.33
N ASP A 184 -23.22 -1.06 4.89
CA ASP A 184 -24.07 -1.30 3.73
C ASP A 184 -23.19 -1.73 2.53
N PRO A 185 -23.37 -2.95 1.99
CA PRO A 185 -22.59 -3.43 0.87
C PRO A 185 -22.67 -2.53 -0.36
N LEU A 186 -23.83 -1.92 -0.63
CA LEU A 186 -23.98 -1.01 -1.77
C LEU A 186 -23.14 0.25 -1.57
N LEU A 187 -23.25 0.89 -0.40
CA LEU A 187 -22.42 2.04 -0.05
C LEU A 187 -20.92 1.73 -0.21
N GLN A 188 -20.47 0.59 0.31
CA GLN A 188 -19.08 0.18 0.27
C GLN A 188 -18.61 -0.13 -1.16
N ALA A 189 -19.42 -0.83 -1.95
CA ALA A 189 -19.15 -1.11 -3.36
C ALA A 189 -19.03 0.19 -4.17
N LYS A 190 -19.94 1.15 -3.97
CA LYS A 190 -19.89 2.45 -4.64
C LYS A 190 -18.60 3.19 -4.34
N GLN A 191 -18.15 3.20 -3.08
CA GLN A 191 -16.89 3.85 -2.74
C GLN A 191 -15.68 3.12 -3.32
N LEU A 192 -15.67 1.78 -3.33
CA LEU A 192 -14.58 1.02 -3.95
C LEU A 192 -14.49 1.31 -5.46
N CYS A 193 -15.63 1.35 -6.15
CA CYS A 193 -15.71 1.74 -7.56
C CYS A 193 -15.22 3.18 -7.76
N LYS A 194 -15.67 4.12 -6.91
CA LYS A 194 -15.26 5.53 -6.97
C LYS A 194 -13.74 5.67 -6.80
N LEU A 195 -13.13 4.96 -5.83
CA LEU A 195 -11.68 4.97 -5.65
C LEU A 195 -10.92 4.56 -6.92
N ARG A 196 -11.39 3.51 -7.59
CA ARG A 196 -10.74 2.93 -8.77
C ARG A 196 -10.99 3.74 -10.05
N GLN A 197 -12.22 4.20 -10.26
CA GLN A 197 -12.65 4.83 -11.52
C GLN A 197 -12.39 6.34 -11.55
N LYS A 198 -12.52 7.04 -10.42
CA LYS A 198 -12.32 8.49 -10.35
C LYS A 198 -10.86 8.86 -10.07
N TYR A 199 -10.18 8.10 -9.21
CA TYR A 199 -8.85 8.45 -8.74
C TYR A 199 -7.75 7.50 -9.26
N ASP A 200 -8.08 6.55 -10.13
CA ASP A 200 -7.15 5.56 -10.68
C ASP A 200 -6.49 4.68 -9.62
N TRP A 201 -7.21 4.33 -8.53
CA TRP A 201 -6.68 3.38 -7.55
C TRP A 201 -6.39 2.02 -8.20
N PRO A 202 -5.15 1.51 -8.14
CA PRO A 202 -4.69 0.51 -9.11
C PRO A 202 -5.14 -0.93 -8.83
N ASN A 203 -5.58 -1.26 -7.61
CA ASN A 203 -5.94 -2.64 -7.23
C ASN A 203 -7.21 -2.70 -6.37
N PHE A 204 -7.67 -3.91 -6.06
CA PHE A 204 -8.87 -4.16 -5.27
C PHE A 204 -8.64 -4.14 -3.75
N SER A 205 -7.40 -3.94 -3.30
CA SER A 205 -7.13 -3.77 -1.88
C SER A 205 -7.49 -2.35 -1.46
N PHE A 206 -7.92 -2.19 -0.21
CA PHE A 206 -8.17 -0.85 0.31
C PHE A 206 -6.83 -0.12 0.49
N PRO A 207 -6.77 1.20 0.25
CA PRO A 207 -5.61 2.00 0.66
C PRO A 207 -5.36 1.81 2.15
N VAL A 208 -4.09 1.62 2.54
CA VAL A 208 -3.72 1.58 3.96
C VAL A 208 -3.95 2.96 4.57
N VAL A 209 -4.63 3.00 5.71
CA VAL A 209 -4.87 4.23 6.48
C VAL A 209 -4.48 3.98 7.95
N ASP A 210 -3.52 4.74 8.45
CA ASP A 210 -3.18 4.82 9.88
C ASP A 210 -3.88 6.05 10.45
N ILE A 211 -4.68 5.87 11.50
CA ILE A 211 -5.46 6.94 12.11
C ILE A 211 -5.15 6.93 13.60
N ARG A 212 -4.72 8.09 14.10
CA ARG A 212 -4.52 8.35 15.53
C ARG A 212 -5.37 9.52 15.94
N SER A 213 -5.86 9.52 17.18
CA SER A 213 -6.72 10.60 17.68
C SER A 213 -6.32 11.07 19.07
N ALA A 214 -6.68 12.32 19.38
CA ALA A 214 -6.53 12.93 20.70
C ALA A 214 -7.73 13.85 20.96
N LYS A 215 -8.24 13.92 22.18
CA LYS A 215 -9.26 14.93 22.51
C LYS A 215 -8.62 16.32 22.41
N ASN A 216 -9.37 17.28 21.88
CA ASN A 216 -8.94 18.67 21.87
C ASN A 216 -9.39 19.38 23.15
N GLU A 217 -8.82 20.55 23.42
CA GLU A 217 -9.17 21.37 24.60
C GLU A 217 -10.56 22.02 24.48
N GLU A 218 -11.09 22.09 23.26
CA GLU A 218 -12.34 22.79 22.90
C GLU A 218 -13.59 21.89 22.88
N GLY A 219 -13.50 20.60 23.24
CA GLY A 219 -14.64 19.68 23.33
C GLY A 219 -14.95 18.81 22.09
N GLY A 220 -13.95 18.58 21.24
CA GLY A 220 -13.96 17.69 20.06
C GLY A 220 -12.73 16.77 20.01
N VAL A 221 -12.41 16.25 18.81
CA VAL A 221 -11.36 15.26 18.60
C VAL A 221 -10.46 15.66 17.44
N ASN A 222 -9.16 15.67 17.71
CA ASN A 222 -8.10 15.84 16.73
C ASN A 222 -7.69 14.49 16.15
N TYR A 223 -7.52 14.42 14.84
CA TYR A 223 -7.12 13.23 14.09
C TYR A 223 -5.85 13.47 13.28
N PHE A 224 -4.96 12.48 13.30
CA PHE A 224 -3.73 12.40 12.52
C PHE A 224 -3.84 11.19 11.62
N ILE A 225 -4.00 11.44 10.33
CA ILE A 225 -4.27 10.42 9.33
C ILE A 225 -3.09 10.34 8.37
N TYR A 226 -2.58 9.14 8.14
CA TYR A 226 -1.53 8.87 7.17
C TYR A 226 -2.00 7.76 6.25
N TYR A 227 -2.03 7.99 4.95
CA TYR A 227 -2.71 7.09 4.05
C TYR A 227 -2.13 7.00 2.65
N GLU A 228 -2.24 5.81 2.06
CA GLU A 228 -1.84 5.51 0.69
C GLU A 228 -2.72 6.26 -0.30
N VAL A 229 -2.11 6.74 -1.39
CA VAL A 229 -2.80 7.39 -2.50
C VAL A 229 -2.29 6.90 -3.86
N PRO A 230 -3.10 6.99 -4.92
CA PRO A 230 -2.64 6.66 -6.27
C PRO A 230 -1.63 7.70 -6.77
N ASP A 231 -0.76 7.27 -7.70
CA ASP A 231 0.43 8.02 -8.11
C ASP A 231 0.13 9.37 -8.74
N ASN A 232 -1.03 9.48 -9.40
CA ASN A 232 -1.52 10.68 -10.08
C ASN A 232 -2.13 11.72 -9.12
N LEU A 233 -2.49 11.35 -7.88
CA LEU A 233 -3.30 12.21 -7.01
C LEU A 233 -2.50 13.36 -6.39
N LYS A 234 -1.21 13.15 -6.12
CA LYS A 234 -0.30 14.15 -5.55
C LYS A 234 -0.19 15.44 -6.39
N ASP A 235 -0.44 15.33 -7.70
CA ASP A 235 -0.32 16.42 -8.67
C ASP A 235 -1.69 17.06 -8.99
N LYS A 236 -2.78 16.60 -8.35
CA LYS A 236 -4.12 17.18 -8.49
C LYS A 236 -4.32 18.36 -7.53
N GLU A 237 -5.35 19.15 -7.78
CA GLU A 237 -5.81 20.21 -6.86
C GLU A 237 -6.11 19.65 -5.45
N GLU A 238 -5.78 20.42 -4.41
CA GLU A 238 -5.93 20.02 -3.01
C GLU A 238 -7.39 19.61 -2.68
N SER A 239 -8.38 20.25 -3.29
CA SER A 239 -9.80 19.89 -3.13
C SER A 239 -10.09 18.45 -3.56
N VAL A 240 -9.47 17.96 -4.64
CA VAL A 240 -9.60 16.58 -5.12
C VAL A 240 -8.86 15.61 -4.19
N GLN A 241 -7.73 16.04 -3.63
CA GLN A 241 -6.96 15.25 -2.66
C GLN A 241 -7.73 15.06 -1.34
N ILE A 242 -8.43 16.10 -0.88
CA ILE A 242 -9.32 16.06 0.28
C ILE A 242 -10.57 15.23 -0.01
N GLU A 243 -11.14 15.31 -1.22
CA GLU A 243 -12.27 14.47 -1.60
C GLU A 243 -11.92 12.97 -1.54
N PHE A 244 -10.72 12.60 -2.01
CA PHE A 244 -10.22 11.23 -1.88
C PHE A 244 -10.16 10.79 -0.41
N LEU A 245 -9.72 11.66 0.52
CA LEU A 245 -9.72 11.34 1.95
C LEU A 245 -11.14 11.07 2.45
N LYS A 246 -12.11 11.91 2.08
CA LYS A 246 -13.52 11.70 2.45
C LYS A 246 -14.04 10.36 1.93
N ASP A 247 -13.80 10.04 0.66
CA ASP A 247 -14.24 8.79 0.05
C ASP A 247 -13.56 7.55 0.65
N LEU A 248 -12.26 7.65 0.99
CA LEU A 248 -11.53 6.59 1.68
C LEU A 248 -12.09 6.34 3.08
N LEU A 249 -12.37 7.40 3.85
CA LEU A 249 -12.98 7.26 5.16
C LEU A 249 -14.40 6.70 5.05
N LYS A 250 -15.17 7.12 4.04
CA LYS A 250 -16.51 6.59 3.75
C LYS A 250 -16.47 5.09 3.43
N LEU A 251 -15.50 4.65 2.63
CA LEU A 251 -15.27 3.22 2.33
C LEU A 251 -15.00 2.40 3.60
N LYS A 252 -14.23 2.97 4.54
CA LYS A 252 -13.78 2.29 5.76
C LYS A 252 -14.84 2.28 6.87
N TYR A 253 -15.65 3.33 6.98
CA TYR A 253 -16.53 3.56 8.14
C TYR A 253 -18.02 3.64 7.81
N GLY A 254 -18.41 3.71 6.53
CA GLY A 254 -19.81 3.55 6.12
C GLY A 254 -20.75 4.71 6.45
N PHE A 255 -20.24 5.91 6.72
CA PHE A 255 -21.08 7.10 6.91
C PHE A 255 -21.50 7.73 5.58
N GLU A 256 -22.55 8.57 5.55
CA GLU A 256 -22.95 9.26 4.33
C GLU A 256 -22.09 10.49 4.01
N ASP A 257 -21.88 11.35 5.01
CA ASP A 257 -21.00 12.51 4.92
C ASP A 257 -20.29 12.75 6.25
N ILE A 258 -19.17 13.48 6.18
CA ILE A 258 -18.36 13.86 7.33
C ILE A 258 -17.83 15.28 7.15
N ASP A 259 -17.94 16.05 8.23
CA ASP A 259 -17.42 17.39 8.31
C ASP A 259 -16.20 17.42 9.24
N PHE A 260 -15.12 18.03 8.74
CA PHE A 260 -13.88 18.20 9.49
C PHE A 260 -13.20 19.51 9.10
N THR A 261 -12.42 20.04 10.04
CA THR A 261 -11.55 21.20 9.80
C THR A 261 -10.13 20.71 9.61
N ILE A 262 -9.53 20.98 8.45
CA ILE A 262 -8.12 20.66 8.20
C ILE A 262 -7.24 21.76 8.79
N HIS A 263 -6.24 21.35 9.55
CA HIS A 263 -5.21 22.24 10.11
C HIS A 263 -3.89 22.11 9.34
N SER A 264 -3.56 20.91 8.86
CA SER A 264 -2.40 20.67 8.00
C SER A 264 -2.68 19.50 7.07
N PHE A 265 -2.23 19.63 5.82
CA PHE A 265 -2.33 18.60 4.80
C PHE A 265 -1.04 18.57 3.98
N GLY A 266 -0.58 17.39 3.56
CA GLY A 266 0.64 17.33 2.75
C GLY A 266 1.01 15.95 2.25
N HIS A 267 1.62 15.93 1.07
CA HIS A 267 2.21 14.74 0.44
C HIS A 267 3.53 14.37 1.11
N PHE A 268 3.79 13.06 1.21
CA PHE A 268 5.12 12.57 1.48
C PHE A 268 5.34 11.18 0.86
N PRO A 269 6.56 10.89 0.37
CA PRO A 269 6.90 9.57 -0.12
C PRO A 269 7.23 8.61 1.04
N VAL A 270 6.86 7.35 0.90
CA VAL A 270 7.25 6.26 1.80
C VAL A 270 8.14 5.28 1.05
N CYS A 271 9.42 5.64 1.04
CA CYS A 271 10.51 4.88 0.46
C CYS A 271 11.71 4.98 1.41
N PRO A 272 11.64 4.28 2.57
CA PRO A 272 12.61 4.44 3.63
C PRO A 272 14.00 4.10 3.13
N LYS A 273 14.99 4.88 3.56
CA LYS A 273 16.40 4.67 3.27
C LYS A 273 17.20 4.39 4.53
N TYR A 274 18.32 3.71 4.38
CA TYR A 274 19.23 3.42 5.47
C TYR A 274 20.69 3.51 5.02
N VAL A 275 21.57 3.56 6.00
CA VAL A 275 23.02 3.50 5.85
C VAL A 275 23.50 2.31 6.68
N ASP A 276 24.43 1.50 6.17
CA ASP A 276 24.97 0.36 6.92
C ASP A 276 25.99 0.79 7.97
N LYS A 277 26.85 1.74 7.58
CA LYS A 277 27.96 2.21 8.41
C LYS A 277 27.46 3.31 9.36
N PRO A 278 27.51 3.11 10.68
CA PRO A 278 26.95 4.07 11.64
C PRO A 278 27.88 5.21 12.01
N PHE A 279 29.16 5.12 11.64
CA PHE A 279 30.13 6.16 11.91
C PHE A 279 31.29 6.20 10.92
N TYR A 280 32.02 7.32 10.96
CA TYR A 280 33.33 7.51 10.35
C TYR A 280 34.36 7.83 11.44
N LEU A 281 35.48 7.10 11.43
CA LEU A 281 36.67 7.39 12.20
C LEU A 281 37.81 7.67 11.21
N GLY A 282 38.37 8.87 11.26
CA GLY A 282 39.52 9.28 10.47
C GLY A 282 40.21 10.48 11.11
N GLU A 283 41.35 10.88 10.55
CA GLU A 283 42.14 11.99 11.07
C GLU A 283 41.75 13.34 10.47
N ASP A 284 41.15 13.35 9.27
CA ASP A 284 40.89 14.57 8.48
C ASP A 284 39.61 15.33 8.89
N LEU A 285 38.72 14.69 9.64
CA LEU A 285 37.40 15.20 10.01
C LEU A 285 37.04 14.76 11.43
N PRO A 286 36.09 15.43 12.11
CA PRO A 286 35.60 14.96 13.40
C PRO A 286 35.00 13.57 13.26
N VAL A 287 34.89 12.82 14.37
CA VAL A 287 34.15 11.56 14.34
C VAL A 287 32.70 11.85 13.95
N VAL A 288 32.23 11.25 12.86
CA VAL A 288 30.86 11.44 12.37
C VAL A 288 30.02 10.24 12.77
N LEU A 289 28.86 10.48 13.37
CA LEU A 289 27.88 9.46 13.79
C LEU A 289 26.55 9.70 13.08
N ALA A 290 25.88 8.63 12.67
CA ALA A 290 24.52 8.70 12.14
C ALA A 290 23.49 8.50 13.28
N GLY A 291 22.60 9.47 13.48
CA GLY A 291 21.58 9.49 14.53
C GLY A 291 20.16 9.47 13.98
N GLY A 292 19.28 8.70 14.62
CA GLY A 292 17.85 8.64 14.26
C GLY A 292 17.61 8.22 12.81
N ASP A 293 16.76 8.96 12.11
CA ASP A 293 16.38 8.69 10.71
C ASP A 293 17.54 8.84 9.72
N CYS A 294 18.65 9.49 10.12
CA CYS A 294 19.86 9.53 9.28
C CYS A 294 20.45 8.13 9.08
N GLN A 295 20.37 7.26 10.09
CA GLN A 295 20.84 5.88 10.03
C GLN A 295 19.86 4.99 9.26
N ILE A 296 18.59 5.04 9.62
CA ILE A 296 17.52 4.24 9.02
C ILE A 296 16.20 4.97 9.21
N GLU A 297 15.53 5.26 8.09
CA GLU A 297 14.23 5.91 8.08
C GLU A 297 13.13 4.93 8.50
N PRO A 298 12.15 5.38 9.29
CA PRO A 298 11.04 4.55 9.68
C PRO A 298 9.98 4.46 8.57
N ASP A 299 9.16 3.41 8.65
CA ASP A 299 7.82 3.44 8.08
C ASP A 299 6.83 3.84 9.19
N TYR A 300 6.05 4.90 8.96
CA TYR A 300 5.11 5.42 9.97
C TYR A 300 4.10 4.34 10.43
N ARG A 301 3.77 3.38 9.56
CA ARG A 301 2.83 2.27 9.83
C ARG A 301 3.36 1.29 10.87
N LYS A 302 4.68 1.28 11.10
CA LYS A 302 5.31 0.49 12.17
C LYS A 302 5.51 1.27 13.46
N GLY A 303 5.58 2.60 13.40
CA GLY A 303 5.72 3.43 14.59
C GLY A 303 7.02 3.23 15.40
N ILE A 304 8.01 2.50 14.87
CA ILE A 304 9.23 2.12 15.60
C ILE A 304 10.37 3.14 15.52
N GLY A 305 10.22 4.25 14.77
CA GLY A 305 11.32 5.17 14.47
C GLY A 305 12.03 5.73 15.69
N ILE A 306 11.26 6.28 16.65
CA ILE A 306 11.82 6.92 17.85
C ILE A 306 12.42 5.89 18.80
N GLU A 307 11.69 4.83 19.14
CA GLU A 307 12.20 3.72 19.96
C GLU A 307 13.49 3.16 19.36
N SER A 308 13.48 2.91 18.05
CA SER A 308 14.62 2.34 17.37
C SER A 308 15.83 3.28 17.37
N GLY A 309 15.59 4.59 17.23
CA GLY A 309 16.64 5.61 17.33
C GLY A 309 17.23 5.75 18.74
N ILE A 310 16.42 5.62 19.79
CA ILE A 310 16.85 5.62 21.19
C ILE A 310 17.77 4.43 21.47
N GLU A 311 17.37 3.22 21.07
CA GLU A 311 18.17 2.01 21.29
C GLU A 311 19.52 2.08 20.57
N ARG A 312 19.55 2.57 19.32
CA ARG A 312 20.81 2.80 18.63
C ARG A 312 21.71 3.82 19.33
N ALA A 313 21.14 4.87 19.94
CA ALA A 313 21.93 5.80 20.74
C ALA A 313 22.45 5.14 22.02
N ASN A 314 21.63 4.31 22.68
CA ASN A 314 22.03 3.55 23.87
C ASN A 314 23.26 2.67 23.59
N PHE A 315 23.29 1.98 22.45
CA PHE A 315 24.43 1.14 22.10
C PHE A 315 25.77 1.88 22.07
N LEU A 316 25.81 3.17 21.73
CA LEU A 316 27.06 3.93 21.85
C LEU A 316 27.33 4.28 23.31
N PHE A 317 26.33 4.83 24.01
CA PHE A 317 26.51 5.29 25.38
C PHE A 317 26.85 4.17 26.36
N ASP A 318 26.42 2.94 26.11
CA ASP A 318 26.74 1.78 26.93
C ASP A 318 28.20 1.32 26.76
N THR A 319 28.93 1.91 25.79
CA THR A 319 30.37 1.69 25.59
C THR A 319 31.26 2.80 26.18
N VAL A 320 30.65 3.78 26.83
CA VAL A 320 31.37 4.91 27.45
C VAL A 320 32.37 4.41 28.49
N HIS A 321 33.58 4.96 28.41
CA HIS A 321 34.60 4.77 29.42
C HIS A 321 35.46 6.03 29.57
N GLY A 322 36.09 6.18 30.74
CA GLY A 322 37.07 7.23 30.99
C GLY A 322 38.38 6.94 30.26
N THR A 323 39.02 7.99 29.75
CA THR A 323 40.34 7.96 29.12
C THR A 323 41.20 9.11 29.65
N SER A 324 42.51 9.05 29.45
CA SER A 324 43.41 10.17 29.76
C SER A 324 43.06 11.48 29.03
N LYS A 325 42.31 11.40 27.92
CA LYS A 325 41.84 12.56 27.13
C LYS A 325 40.40 12.98 27.45
N GLY A 326 39.75 12.34 28.42
CA GLY A 326 38.33 12.57 28.76
C GLY A 326 37.48 11.35 28.43
N LEU A 327 36.52 11.48 27.51
CA LEU A 327 35.53 10.43 27.21
C LEU A 327 35.93 9.57 25.99
N GLY A 328 35.95 8.25 26.17
CA GLY A 328 36.17 7.25 25.12
C GLY A 328 34.92 6.40 24.85
N PHE A 329 34.90 5.74 23.68
CA PHE A 329 33.82 4.85 23.23
C PHE A 329 34.41 3.61 22.54
N LEU A 330 33.74 2.46 22.65
CA LEU A 330 34.15 1.22 21.97
C LEU A 330 33.36 1.06 20.67
N PHE A 331 33.90 1.64 19.59
CA PHE A 331 33.21 1.73 18.30
C PHE A 331 32.93 0.38 17.64
N ASP A 332 33.76 -0.64 17.87
CA ASP A 332 33.52 -1.99 17.32
C ASP A 332 32.29 -2.65 17.96
N ASN A 333 32.12 -2.50 19.28
CA ASN A 333 30.92 -2.99 19.98
C ASN A 333 29.68 -2.21 19.52
N TYR A 334 29.80 -0.87 19.43
CA TYR A 334 28.74 -0.03 18.89
C TYR A 334 28.31 -0.46 17.47
N TYR A 335 29.27 -0.71 16.57
CA TYR A 335 29.02 -1.19 15.23
C TYR A 335 28.22 -2.50 15.22
N GLN A 336 28.67 -3.50 15.98
CA GLN A 336 28.02 -4.81 16.02
C GLN A 336 26.57 -4.72 16.49
N GLN A 337 26.30 -3.95 17.54
CA GLN A 337 24.94 -3.79 18.07
C GLN A 337 24.04 -3.02 17.09
N VAL A 338 24.55 -1.93 16.51
CA VAL A 338 23.77 -1.15 15.52
C VAL A 338 23.49 -1.98 14.27
N ALA A 339 24.46 -2.71 13.73
CA ALA A 339 24.27 -3.54 12.54
C ALA A 339 23.17 -4.59 12.76
N ARG A 340 23.20 -5.29 13.91
CA ARG A 340 22.15 -6.24 14.29
C ARG A 340 20.77 -5.58 14.34
N TYR A 341 20.69 -4.39 14.94
CA TYR A 341 19.42 -3.74 15.19
C TYR A 341 18.85 -3.01 13.97
N VAL A 342 19.71 -2.47 13.11
CA VAL A 342 19.33 -1.98 11.76
C VAL A 342 18.79 -3.14 10.93
N GLY A 343 19.42 -4.32 10.99
CA GLY A 343 18.90 -5.53 10.34
C GLY A 343 17.52 -5.95 10.86
N TYR A 344 17.29 -5.87 12.18
CA TYR A 344 15.98 -6.12 12.78
C TYR A 344 14.92 -5.12 12.31
N HIS A 345 15.21 -3.81 12.40
CA HIS A 345 14.32 -2.75 11.91
C HIS A 345 14.00 -2.96 10.42
N GLY A 346 15.03 -3.20 9.61
CA GLY A 346 14.91 -3.45 8.19
C GLY A 346 13.96 -4.61 7.86
N ASN A 347 14.17 -5.75 8.52
CA ASN A 347 13.30 -6.92 8.37
C ASN A 347 11.83 -6.62 8.73
N LEU A 348 11.55 -5.83 9.78
CA LEU A 348 10.16 -5.47 10.13
C LEU A 348 9.46 -4.69 9.02
N ILE A 349 10.18 -3.80 8.34
CA ILE A 349 9.66 -3.02 7.20
C ILE A 349 9.50 -3.92 5.97
N GLU A 350 10.49 -4.75 5.65
CA GLU A 350 10.43 -5.65 4.50
C GLU A 350 9.29 -6.66 4.61
N GLN A 351 9.13 -7.31 5.77
CA GLN A 351 8.02 -8.24 6.01
C GLN A 351 6.67 -7.56 5.86
N PHE A 352 6.56 -6.30 6.26
CA PHE A 352 5.32 -5.54 6.07
C PHE A 352 5.02 -5.25 4.60
N TYR A 353 6.04 -4.93 3.79
CA TYR A 353 5.86 -4.73 2.36
C TYR A 353 5.51 -6.03 1.64
N LEU A 354 6.11 -7.15 2.02
CA LEU A 354 5.74 -8.48 1.51
C LEU A 354 4.28 -8.82 1.84
N GLN A 355 3.87 -8.65 3.10
CA GLN A 355 2.47 -8.83 3.51
C GLN A 355 1.51 -7.93 2.72
N ARG A 356 1.90 -6.68 2.44
CA ARG A 356 1.09 -5.77 1.63
C ARG A 356 0.95 -6.27 0.19
N VAL A 357 2.03 -6.74 -0.42
CA VAL A 357 2.02 -7.34 -1.78
C VAL A 357 1.15 -8.59 -1.82
N ASP A 358 1.23 -9.44 -0.81
CA ASP A 358 0.42 -10.66 -0.71
C ASP A 358 -1.07 -10.33 -0.50
N ASN A 359 -1.37 -9.33 0.32
CA ASN A 359 -2.74 -8.84 0.50
C ASN A 359 -3.35 -8.36 -0.81
N ILE A 360 -2.63 -7.51 -1.57
CA ILE A 360 -3.04 -7.00 -2.90
C ILE A 360 -3.31 -8.15 -3.88
N LYS A 361 -2.50 -9.21 -3.81
CA LYS A 361 -2.58 -10.36 -4.70
C LYS A 361 -3.53 -11.45 -4.21
N GLY A 362 -4.00 -11.42 -2.98
CA GLY A 362 -4.72 -12.55 -2.39
C GLY A 362 -6.01 -12.08 -1.74
N SER A 363 -5.94 -11.87 -0.42
CA SER A 363 -7.11 -11.62 0.44
C SER A 363 -7.97 -10.44 -0.01
N SER A 364 -7.38 -9.41 -0.63
CA SER A 364 -8.18 -8.27 -1.10
C SER A 364 -9.14 -8.61 -2.23
N LEU A 365 -8.81 -9.61 -3.07
CA LEU A 365 -9.70 -10.01 -4.16
C LEU A 365 -10.96 -10.67 -3.62
N GLU A 366 -10.83 -11.54 -2.62
CA GLU A 366 -11.97 -12.18 -1.97
C GLU A 366 -12.81 -11.17 -1.19
N GLN A 367 -12.17 -10.22 -0.51
CA GLN A 367 -12.87 -9.12 0.15
C GLN A 367 -13.67 -8.26 -0.85
N ALA A 368 -13.04 -7.85 -1.95
CA ALA A 368 -13.71 -7.07 -3.00
C ALA A 368 -14.85 -7.86 -3.65
N LYS A 369 -14.68 -9.17 -3.86
CA LYS A 369 -15.74 -10.05 -4.38
C LYS A 369 -16.94 -10.03 -3.46
N LYS A 370 -16.73 -10.26 -2.15
CA LYS A 370 -17.79 -10.22 -1.16
C LYS A 370 -18.55 -8.90 -1.20
N ILE A 371 -17.84 -7.77 -1.25
CA ILE A 371 -18.45 -6.44 -1.29
C ILE A 371 -19.27 -6.24 -2.57
N LEU A 372 -18.66 -6.43 -3.74
CA LEU A 372 -19.29 -6.14 -5.03
C LEU A 372 -20.46 -7.08 -5.34
N CYS A 373 -20.32 -8.39 -5.06
CA CYS A 373 -21.40 -9.35 -5.26
C CYS A 373 -22.57 -9.09 -4.29
N SER A 374 -22.30 -8.78 -3.01
CA SER A 374 -23.36 -8.49 -2.05
C SER A 374 -24.13 -7.21 -2.39
N ALA A 375 -23.47 -6.23 -3.02
CA ALA A 375 -24.13 -5.01 -3.47
C ALA A 375 -25.15 -5.23 -4.59
N CYS A 376 -25.00 -6.29 -5.40
CA CYS A 376 -25.79 -6.48 -6.62
C CYS A 376 -27.30 -6.56 -6.34
N GLY A 377 -27.70 -7.18 -5.22
CA GLY A 377 -29.11 -7.30 -4.82
C GLY A 377 -29.74 -6.00 -4.30
N SER A 378 -28.94 -4.98 -4.04
CA SER A 378 -29.38 -3.72 -3.43
C SER A 378 -29.34 -2.53 -4.40
N VAL A 379 -28.79 -2.70 -5.61
CA VAL A 379 -28.69 -1.64 -6.63
C VAL A 379 -30.09 -1.17 -7.05
N LYS A 380 -30.30 0.14 -7.04
CA LYS A 380 -31.56 0.79 -7.46
C LYS A 380 -31.36 1.79 -8.60
N GLU A 381 -30.19 2.42 -8.65
CA GLU A 381 -29.86 3.48 -9.61
C GLU A 381 -29.06 2.91 -10.79
N ILE A 382 -29.33 3.43 -11.99
CA ILE A 382 -28.72 2.94 -13.24
C ILE A 382 -27.22 3.24 -13.28
N GLU A 383 -26.80 4.36 -12.71
CA GLU A 383 -25.41 4.81 -12.67
C GLU A 383 -24.54 3.81 -11.89
N ASP A 384 -25.10 3.19 -10.85
CA ASP A 384 -24.41 2.20 -10.02
C ASP A 384 -24.21 0.88 -10.78
N VAL A 385 -25.12 0.52 -11.70
CA VAL A 385 -25.05 -0.73 -12.49
C VAL A 385 -23.78 -0.77 -13.32
N ALA A 386 -23.53 0.28 -14.12
CA ALA A 386 -22.36 0.31 -15.01
C ALA A 386 -21.05 0.33 -14.22
N ALA A 387 -21.00 1.08 -13.12
CA ALA A 387 -19.82 1.17 -12.27
C ALA A 387 -19.49 -0.18 -11.61
N ILE A 388 -20.47 -0.83 -10.97
CA ILE A 388 -20.27 -2.10 -10.25
C ILE A 388 -20.02 -3.25 -11.22
N ALA A 389 -20.77 -3.35 -12.33
CA ALA A 389 -20.58 -4.39 -13.33
C ALA A 389 -19.19 -4.28 -14.00
N GLY A 390 -18.71 -3.06 -14.24
CA GLY A 390 -17.35 -2.79 -14.73
C GLY A 390 -16.28 -3.32 -13.77
N GLU A 391 -16.42 -3.06 -12.47
CA GLU A 391 -15.47 -3.57 -11.47
C GLU A 391 -15.55 -5.08 -11.27
N LEU A 392 -16.75 -5.67 -11.30
CA LEU A 392 -16.92 -7.13 -11.26
C LEU A 392 -16.24 -7.82 -12.45
N LYS A 393 -16.33 -7.23 -13.65
CA LYS A 393 -15.60 -7.72 -14.84
C LYS A 393 -14.09 -7.73 -14.60
N LEU A 394 -13.54 -6.63 -14.07
CA LEU A 394 -12.12 -6.51 -13.78
C LEU A 394 -11.67 -7.47 -12.67
N LEU A 395 -12.46 -7.60 -11.61
CA LEU A 395 -12.20 -8.52 -10.52
C LEU A 395 -12.21 -9.98 -10.99
N GLY A 396 -13.21 -10.37 -11.79
CA GLY A 396 -13.29 -11.70 -12.38
C GLY A 396 -12.05 -12.02 -13.22
N ASN A 397 -11.53 -11.05 -13.98
CA ASN A 397 -10.30 -11.24 -14.75
C ASN A 397 -9.08 -11.49 -13.85
N GLU A 398 -8.97 -10.78 -12.72
CA GLU A 398 -7.88 -11.00 -11.75
C GLU A 398 -8.00 -12.35 -11.03
N LEU A 399 -9.22 -12.79 -10.70
CA LEU A 399 -9.48 -14.10 -10.13
C LEU A 399 -9.17 -15.24 -11.11
N PHE A 400 -9.54 -15.07 -12.39
CA PHE A 400 -9.25 -16.04 -13.45
C PHE A 400 -7.73 -16.24 -13.66
N LYS A 401 -6.94 -15.16 -13.56
CA LYS A 401 -5.47 -15.23 -13.62
C LYS A 401 -4.84 -15.98 -12.45
N LYS A 402 -5.56 -16.14 -11.33
CA LYS A 402 -5.12 -16.84 -10.10
C LYS A 402 -5.78 -18.20 -9.92
N PRO A 403 -6.09 -18.88 -11.03
CA PRO A 403 -6.97 -20.04 -11.09
C PRO A 403 -8.15 -20.15 -10.11
N ASN A 404 -8.73 -19.04 -9.64
CA ASN A 404 -9.96 -19.04 -8.85
C ASN A 404 -11.14 -18.89 -9.81
N TYR A 405 -11.46 -19.98 -10.51
CA TYR A 405 -12.43 -19.98 -11.59
C TYR A 405 -13.86 -19.85 -11.07
N GLU A 406 -14.18 -20.43 -9.91
CA GLU A 406 -15.47 -20.31 -9.26
C GLU A 406 -15.76 -18.85 -8.89
N GLY A 407 -14.81 -18.18 -8.23
CA GLY A 407 -14.95 -16.76 -7.90
C GLY A 407 -14.98 -15.85 -9.12
N ALA A 408 -14.23 -16.19 -10.18
CA ALA A 408 -14.28 -15.45 -11.44
C ALA A 408 -15.64 -15.57 -12.11
N LEU A 409 -16.20 -16.78 -12.19
CA LEU A 409 -17.52 -17.03 -12.76
C LEU A 409 -18.60 -16.30 -11.98
N GLU A 410 -18.56 -16.38 -10.64
CA GLU A 410 -19.47 -15.65 -9.75
C GLU A 410 -19.47 -14.14 -10.07
N CYS A 411 -18.29 -13.52 -10.23
CA CYS A 411 -18.20 -12.11 -10.59
C CYS A 411 -18.85 -11.80 -11.94
N TYR A 412 -18.57 -12.62 -12.96
CA TYR A 412 -19.13 -12.40 -14.30
C TYR A 412 -20.65 -12.58 -14.32
N LEU A 413 -21.18 -13.59 -13.63
CA LEU A 413 -22.61 -13.84 -13.55
C LEU A 413 -23.34 -12.73 -12.79
N ASN A 414 -22.79 -12.23 -11.68
CA ASN A 414 -23.36 -11.09 -10.96
C ASN A 414 -23.39 -9.83 -11.84
N ALA A 415 -22.32 -9.56 -12.61
CA ALA A 415 -22.29 -8.44 -13.54
C ALA A 415 -23.32 -8.58 -14.67
N ILE A 416 -23.50 -9.79 -15.23
CA ILE A 416 -24.53 -10.08 -16.24
C ILE A 416 -25.93 -9.87 -15.67
N HIS A 417 -26.18 -10.42 -14.47
CA HIS A 417 -27.47 -10.30 -13.79
C HIS A 417 -27.84 -8.84 -13.48
N LEU A 418 -26.86 -8.02 -13.10
CA LEU A 418 -27.03 -6.58 -12.92
C LEU A 418 -27.50 -5.90 -14.21
N TYR A 419 -26.85 -6.16 -15.34
CA TYR A 419 -27.28 -5.59 -16.62
C TYR A 419 -28.68 -6.07 -17.02
N GLN A 420 -28.97 -7.36 -16.86
CA GLN A 420 -30.29 -7.94 -17.20
C GLN A 420 -31.42 -7.36 -16.34
N SER A 421 -31.16 -7.09 -15.05
CA SER A 421 -32.14 -6.49 -14.14
C SER A 421 -32.55 -5.07 -14.56
N PHE A 422 -31.72 -4.39 -15.36
CA PHE A 422 -31.94 -3.03 -15.84
C PHE A 422 -32.01 -2.94 -17.38
N GLU A 423 -32.23 -4.06 -18.08
CA GLU A 423 -32.16 -4.15 -19.56
C GLU A 423 -33.11 -3.17 -20.28
N LYS A 424 -34.25 -2.84 -19.67
CA LYS A 424 -35.19 -1.84 -20.23
C LYS A 424 -34.67 -0.40 -20.15
N ALA A 425 -33.75 -0.14 -19.24
CA ALA A 425 -33.23 1.19 -18.94
C ALA A 425 -31.78 1.40 -19.42
N LEU A 426 -31.06 0.31 -19.72
CA LEU A 426 -29.69 0.33 -20.20
C LEU A 426 -29.57 -0.30 -21.58
N PRO A 427 -28.96 0.38 -22.57
CA PRO A 427 -28.64 -0.26 -23.83
C PRO A 427 -27.61 -1.37 -23.60
N LEU A 428 -27.77 -2.49 -24.29
CA LEU A 428 -26.74 -3.52 -24.36
C LEU A 428 -25.46 -2.93 -24.96
N THR A 429 -24.31 -3.36 -24.43
CA THR A 429 -22.99 -2.86 -24.85
C THR A 429 -22.06 -4.02 -25.19
N MET A 430 -20.94 -3.73 -25.86
CA MET A 430 -19.90 -4.72 -26.10
C MET A 430 -19.30 -5.28 -24.80
N ASP A 431 -19.37 -4.52 -23.70
CA ASP A 431 -18.94 -4.99 -22.38
C ASP A 431 -19.81 -6.13 -21.86
N PHE A 432 -21.13 -6.07 -22.10
CA PHE A 432 -22.05 -7.16 -21.78
C PHE A 432 -21.73 -8.44 -22.58
N VAL A 433 -21.43 -8.31 -23.87
CA VAL A 433 -21.00 -9.43 -24.71
C VAL A 433 -19.66 -10.02 -24.21
N THR A 434 -18.73 -9.15 -23.81
CA THR A 434 -17.42 -9.55 -23.26
C THR A 434 -17.58 -10.34 -21.95
N LEU A 435 -18.51 -9.94 -21.08
CA LEU A 435 -18.84 -10.66 -19.84
C LEU A 435 -19.27 -12.10 -20.13
N HIS A 436 -20.19 -12.32 -21.09
CA HIS A 436 -20.62 -13.65 -21.50
C HIS A 436 -19.45 -14.48 -22.02
N SER A 437 -18.61 -13.86 -22.84
CA SER A 437 -17.43 -14.50 -23.40
C SER A 437 -16.48 -14.97 -22.30
N ASN A 438 -16.19 -14.13 -21.30
CA ASN A 438 -15.33 -14.47 -20.17
C ASN A 438 -15.96 -15.52 -19.24
N ALA A 439 -17.27 -15.44 -19.01
CA ALA A 439 -18.00 -16.45 -18.26
C ALA A 439 -17.93 -17.83 -18.97
N CYS A 440 -18.13 -17.88 -20.28
CA CYS A 440 -17.95 -19.11 -21.08
C CYS A 440 -16.54 -19.69 -20.94
N GLN A 441 -15.51 -18.84 -21.03
CA GLN A 441 -14.12 -19.27 -20.85
C GLN A 441 -13.89 -19.92 -19.48
N THR A 442 -14.57 -19.41 -18.46
CA THR A 442 -14.48 -19.86 -17.07
C THR A 442 -15.25 -21.17 -16.87
N CYS A 443 -16.47 -21.28 -17.39
CA CYS A 443 -17.23 -22.54 -17.42
C CYS A 443 -16.45 -23.66 -18.11
N LEU A 444 -15.73 -23.39 -19.21
CA LEU A 444 -14.86 -24.38 -19.85
C LEU A 444 -13.73 -24.88 -18.92
N LYS A 445 -13.19 -24.02 -18.05
CA LYS A 445 -12.19 -24.42 -17.03
C LYS A 445 -12.80 -25.25 -15.91
N LEU A 446 -14.03 -24.92 -15.52
CA LEU A 446 -14.81 -25.64 -14.51
C LEU A 446 -15.51 -26.91 -15.04
N LYS A 447 -15.47 -27.14 -16.36
CA LYS A 447 -16.18 -28.22 -17.06
C LYS A 447 -17.71 -28.12 -16.97
N GLU A 448 -18.24 -26.92 -16.80
CA GLU A 448 -19.67 -26.62 -16.78
C GLU A 448 -20.18 -26.37 -18.21
N TYR A 449 -20.14 -27.40 -19.05
CA TYR A 449 -20.37 -27.25 -20.49
C TYR A 449 -21.78 -26.75 -20.84
N GLY A 450 -22.82 -27.22 -20.13
CA GLY A 450 -24.19 -26.75 -20.35
C GLY A 450 -24.36 -25.26 -20.07
N GLN A 451 -23.80 -24.78 -18.96
CA GLN A 451 -23.82 -23.35 -18.63
C GLN A 451 -23.03 -22.52 -19.63
N CYS A 452 -21.87 -23.02 -20.10
CA CYS A 452 -21.10 -22.37 -21.17
C CYS A 452 -21.93 -22.20 -22.45
N ILE A 453 -22.72 -23.21 -22.86
CA ILE A 453 -23.55 -23.14 -24.07
C ILE A 453 -24.64 -22.09 -23.91
N ASN A 454 -25.32 -22.06 -22.76
CA ASN A 454 -26.36 -21.07 -22.47
C ASN A 454 -25.80 -19.64 -22.51
N LEU A 455 -24.70 -19.39 -21.80
CA LEU A 455 -24.02 -18.09 -21.78
C LEU A 455 -23.53 -17.68 -23.18
N ALA A 456 -23.05 -18.62 -24.00
CA ALA A 456 -22.62 -18.31 -25.35
C ALA A 456 -23.80 -17.91 -26.24
N ASN A 457 -24.92 -18.62 -26.15
CA ASN A 457 -26.15 -18.28 -26.88
C ASN A 457 -26.67 -16.89 -26.50
N GLU A 458 -26.71 -16.57 -25.21
CA GLU A 458 -27.09 -15.24 -24.72
C GLU A 458 -26.14 -14.15 -25.24
N GLY A 459 -24.83 -14.39 -25.19
CA GLY A 459 -23.83 -13.46 -25.71
C GLY A 459 -23.92 -13.25 -27.23
N ILE A 460 -24.18 -14.31 -28.01
CA ILE A 460 -24.36 -14.22 -29.47
C ILE A 460 -25.62 -13.44 -29.81
N LYS A 461 -26.72 -13.68 -29.08
CA LYS A 461 -27.97 -12.92 -29.23
C LYS A 461 -27.73 -11.43 -28.94
N ALA A 462 -27.10 -11.12 -27.82
CA ALA A 462 -26.76 -9.74 -27.45
C ALA A 462 -25.85 -9.07 -28.49
N TYR A 463 -24.87 -9.79 -29.04
CA TYR A 463 -24.00 -9.29 -30.12
C TYR A 463 -24.79 -8.89 -31.37
N ALA A 464 -25.76 -9.71 -31.77
CA ALA A 464 -26.62 -9.42 -32.91
C ALA A 464 -27.54 -8.20 -32.66
N GLU A 465 -28.07 -8.08 -31.44
CA GLU A 465 -28.95 -6.96 -31.04
C GLU A 465 -28.22 -5.61 -31.05
N ILE A 466 -26.97 -5.56 -30.58
CA ILE A 466 -26.16 -4.33 -30.62
C ILE A 466 -25.59 -4.02 -32.00
N LYS A 467 -25.83 -4.88 -33.01
CA LYS A 467 -25.30 -4.77 -34.37
C LYS A 467 -23.79 -4.54 -34.39
N ALA A 468 -23.06 -5.26 -33.54
CA ALA A 468 -21.62 -5.10 -33.44
C ALA A 468 -20.91 -5.55 -34.73
N GLU A 469 -19.82 -4.87 -35.05
CA GLU A 469 -18.98 -5.18 -36.21
C GLU A 469 -17.71 -5.98 -35.84
N ASP A 470 -17.41 -6.12 -34.54
CA ASP A 470 -16.24 -6.86 -34.04
C ASP A 470 -16.43 -8.37 -34.25
N LYS A 471 -15.98 -8.87 -35.40
CA LYS A 471 -16.05 -10.29 -35.75
C LYS A 471 -15.23 -11.18 -34.82
N ASP A 472 -14.17 -10.65 -34.20
CA ASP A 472 -13.31 -11.43 -33.30
C ASP A 472 -14.05 -11.77 -32.00
N MET A 473 -14.88 -10.85 -31.48
CA MET A 473 -15.69 -11.15 -30.29
C MET A 473 -16.75 -12.22 -30.57
N LEU A 474 -17.47 -12.12 -31.71
CA LEU A 474 -18.42 -13.15 -32.13
C LEU A 474 -17.72 -14.50 -32.31
N PHE A 475 -16.58 -14.52 -32.98
CA PHE A 475 -15.79 -15.74 -33.17
C PHE A 475 -15.39 -16.37 -31.82
N LYS A 476 -14.98 -15.58 -30.82
CA LYS A 476 -14.65 -16.09 -29.48
C LYS A 476 -15.85 -16.79 -28.82
N LEU A 477 -17.04 -16.22 -28.91
CA LEU A 477 -18.26 -16.84 -28.36
C LEU A 477 -18.58 -18.15 -29.07
N LEU A 478 -18.58 -18.15 -30.41
CA LEU A 478 -18.82 -19.34 -31.22
C LEU A 478 -17.80 -20.45 -30.93
N PHE A 479 -16.51 -20.10 -30.86
CA PHE A 479 -15.45 -21.06 -30.54
C PHE A 479 -15.61 -21.67 -29.15
N ARG A 480 -15.99 -20.87 -28.15
CA ARG A 480 -16.25 -21.34 -26.78
C ARG A 480 -17.47 -22.26 -26.72
N LYS A 481 -18.56 -21.90 -27.41
CA LYS A 481 -19.75 -22.74 -27.58
C LYS A 481 -19.40 -24.08 -28.23
N ALA A 482 -18.72 -24.06 -29.37
CA ALA A 482 -18.30 -25.27 -30.08
C ALA A 482 -17.39 -26.15 -29.22
N SER A 483 -16.47 -25.55 -28.47
CA SER A 483 -15.61 -26.27 -27.52
C SER A 483 -16.42 -26.98 -26.45
N ALA A 484 -17.43 -26.33 -25.87
CA ALA A 484 -18.30 -26.92 -24.87
C ALA A 484 -19.16 -28.07 -25.45
N LEU A 485 -19.74 -27.87 -26.65
CA LEU A 485 -20.52 -28.90 -27.34
C LEU A 485 -19.69 -30.13 -27.70
N VAL A 486 -18.41 -29.94 -28.07
CA VAL A 486 -17.49 -31.06 -28.29
C VAL A 486 -17.31 -31.87 -27.02
N GLU A 487 -17.03 -31.23 -25.89
CA GLU A 487 -16.83 -31.94 -24.63
C GLU A 487 -18.13 -32.60 -24.13
N LEU A 488 -19.28 -31.97 -24.35
CA LEU A 488 -20.60 -32.56 -24.07
C LEU A 488 -20.85 -33.82 -24.92
N GLY A 489 -20.67 -33.75 -26.24
CA GLY A 489 -20.81 -34.91 -27.13
C GLY A 489 -19.77 -36.01 -26.86
N ASN A 490 -18.59 -35.64 -26.34
CA ASN A 490 -17.60 -36.61 -25.87
C ASN A 490 -18.04 -37.34 -24.60
N GLY A 491 -18.77 -36.68 -23.70
CA GLY A 491 -19.29 -37.27 -22.46
C GLY A 491 -20.55 -38.11 -22.64
N LEU A 492 -21.31 -37.90 -23.71
CA LEU A 492 -22.55 -38.64 -24.00
C LEU A 492 -22.27 -40.01 -24.63
N ASP A 493 -23.07 -41.00 -24.23
CA ASP A 493 -23.12 -42.33 -24.86
C ASP A 493 -24.18 -42.34 -25.97
N ALA A 494 -23.74 -42.51 -27.21
CA ALA A 494 -24.60 -42.51 -28.39
C ALA A 494 -25.65 -43.65 -28.41
N LYS A 495 -25.52 -44.69 -27.57
CA LYS A 495 -26.52 -45.77 -27.45
C LYS A 495 -27.59 -45.46 -26.41
N THR A 496 -27.21 -44.91 -25.27
CA THR A 496 -28.10 -44.72 -24.12
C THR A 496 -28.65 -43.30 -24.00
N GLN A 497 -27.96 -42.30 -24.56
CA GLN A 497 -28.31 -40.87 -24.55
C GLN A 497 -28.38 -40.31 -25.98
N ARG A 498 -29.01 -41.08 -26.87
CA ARG A 498 -28.98 -40.81 -28.31
C ARG A 498 -29.58 -39.46 -28.68
N LYS A 499 -30.67 -39.07 -28.03
CA LYS A 499 -31.39 -37.82 -28.32
C LYS A 499 -30.50 -36.61 -28.00
N GLU A 500 -29.94 -36.58 -26.80
CA GLU A 500 -29.05 -35.52 -26.34
C GLU A 500 -27.78 -35.45 -27.18
N PHE A 501 -27.26 -36.61 -27.60
CA PHE A 501 -26.09 -36.70 -28.47
C PHE A 501 -26.36 -36.08 -29.85
N ASP A 502 -27.48 -36.46 -30.48
CA ASP A 502 -27.87 -35.96 -31.80
C ASP A 502 -28.16 -34.44 -31.75
N GLU A 503 -28.82 -33.96 -30.70
CA GLU A 503 -29.08 -32.53 -30.47
C GLU A 503 -27.77 -31.73 -30.32
N ALA A 504 -26.83 -32.23 -29.50
CA ALA A 504 -25.53 -31.58 -29.30
C ALA A 504 -24.67 -31.58 -30.57
N LEU A 505 -24.67 -32.68 -31.33
CA LEU A 505 -23.95 -32.77 -32.60
C LEU A 505 -24.53 -31.83 -33.66
N LYS A 506 -25.86 -31.70 -33.71
CA LYS A 506 -26.53 -30.75 -34.60
C LYS A 506 -26.14 -29.30 -34.26
N ASP A 507 -26.25 -28.89 -33.00
CA ASP A 507 -25.88 -27.53 -32.56
C ASP A 507 -24.38 -27.26 -32.79
N LEU A 508 -23.52 -28.28 -32.65
CA LEU A 508 -22.10 -28.17 -32.93
C LEU A 508 -21.82 -27.88 -34.41
N LYS A 509 -22.53 -28.56 -35.32
CA LYS A 509 -22.39 -28.33 -36.77
C LYS A 509 -22.87 -26.95 -37.18
N GLU A 510 -24.03 -26.53 -36.69
CA GLU A 510 -24.56 -25.17 -36.92
C GLU A 510 -23.60 -24.09 -36.39
N THR A 511 -23.08 -24.29 -35.17
CA THR A 511 -22.07 -23.38 -34.58
C THR A 511 -20.77 -23.36 -35.42
N TYR A 512 -20.33 -24.50 -35.93
CA TYR A 512 -19.14 -24.61 -36.77
C TYR A 512 -19.30 -23.88 -38.11
N GLU A 513 -20.45 -23.97 -38.77
CA GLU A 513 -20.74 -23.22 -40.00
C GLU A 513 -20.64 -21.71 -39.76
N LEU A 514 -21.27 -21.21 -38.68
CA LEU A 514 -21.16 -19.80 -38.27
C LEU A 514 -19.71 -19.39 -37.96
N MET A 515 -18.91 -20.28 -37.36
CA MET A 515 -17.49 -20.03 -37.15
C MET A 515 -16.74 -19.89 -38.48
N GLN A 516 -17.05 -20.70 -39.49
CA GLN A 516 -16.40 -20.62 -40.80
C GLN A 516 -16.70 -19.27 -41.47
N GLU A 517 -17.97 -18.87 -41.48
CA GLU A 517 -18.44 -17.61 -42.07
C GLU A 517 -17.81 -16.37 -41.41
N ASN A 518 -17.51 -16.48 -40.10
CA ASN A 518 -16.97 -15.38 -39.30
C ASN A 518 -15.48 -15.54 -38.98
N SER A 519 -14.78 -16.46 -39.64
CA SER A 519 -13.34 -16.68 -39.41
C SER A 519 -12.47 -15.66 -40.15
N GLY A 520 -11.62 -14.95 -39.40
CA GLY A 520 -10.52 -14.18 -39.97
C GLY A 520 -9.29 -15.05 -40.25
N VAL A 521 -8.27 -14.49 -40.90
CA VAL A 521 -7.00 -15.17 -41.24
C VAL A 521 -6.33 -15.81 -40.01
N ASN A 522 -6.45 -15.18 -38.86
CA ASN A 522 -5.85 -15.65 -37.60
C ASN A 522 -6.62 -16.80 -36.94
N ASN A 523 -7.85 -17.10 -37.40
CA ASN A 523 -8.77 -18.02 -36.74
C ASN A 523 -8.87 -19.40 -37.43
N THR A 524 -8.23 -19.58 -38.59
CA THR A 524 -8.31 -20.80 -39.40
C THR A 524 -7.85 -22.06 -38.66
N ALA A 525 -6.86 -21.93 -37.76
CA ALA A 525 -6.38 -23.05 -36.96
C ALA A 525 -7.45 -23.58 -35.99
N PHE A 526 -8.21 -22.68 -35.36
CA PHE A 526 -9.30 -23.04 -34.43
C PHE A 526 -10.48 -23.69 -35.16
N VAL A 527 -10.81 -23.22 -36.36
CA VAL A 527 -11.84 -23.85 -37.21
C VAL A 527 -11.44 -25.29 -37.55
N LYS A 528 -10.20 -25.51 -38.02
CA LYS A 528 -9.68 -26.87 -38.31
C LYS A 528 -9.68 -27.78 -37.07
N GLN A 529 -9.38 -27.22 -35.91
CA GLN A 529 -9.42 -27.95 -34.65
C GLN A 529 -10.84 -28.46 -34.33
N ILE A 530 -11.86 -27.61 -34.45
CA ILE A 530 -13.26 -28.00 -34.23
C ILE A 530 -13.72 -29.00 -35.30
N GLN A 531 -13.37 -28.80 -36.58
CA GLN A 531 -13.68 -29.74 -37.66
C GLN A 531 -13.17 -31.16 -37.35
N THR A 532 -11.93 -31.28 -36.89
CA THR A 532 -11.33 -32.58 -36.53
C THR A 532 -12.06 -33.23 -35.35
N LYS A 533 -12.49 -32.42 -34.37
CA LYS A 533 -13.27 -32.87 -33.21
C LYS A 533 -14.66 -33.36 -33.62
N ILE A 534 -15.34 -32.67 -34.56
CA ILE A 534 -16.63 -33.12 -35.12
C ILE A 534 -16.49 -34.51 -35.75
N VAL A 535 -15.52 -34.71 -36.63
CA VAL A 535 -15.27 -36.02 -37.28
C VAL A 535 -15.02 -37.13 -36.25
N THR A 536 -14.38 -36.79 -35.13
CA THR A 536 -14.14 -37.74 -34.04
C THR A 536 -15.42 -38.12 -33.31
N ILE A 537 -16.29 -37.15 -33.03
CA ILE A 537 -17.59 -37.37 -32.38
C ILE A 537 -18.50 -38.21 -33.29
N GLU A 538 -18.53 -37.91 -34.60
CA GLU A 538 -19.38 -38.64 -35.57
C GLU A 538 -19.05 -40.13 -35.65
N LYS A 539 -17.78 -40.52 -35.44
CA LYS A 539 -17.38 -41.94 -35.39
C LYS A 539 -18.03 -42.73 -34.26
N LYS A 540 -18.62 -42.07 -33.26
CA LYS A 540 -19.40 -42.73 -32.20
C LYS A 540 -20.79 -43.15 -32.66
N LEU A 541 -21.30 -42.60 -33.75
CA LEU A 541 -22.59 -42.98 -34.29
C LEU A 541 -22.52 -44.44 -34.76
N PRO A 542 -23.52 -45.28 -34.44
CA PRO A 542 -23.61 -46.60 -35.04
C PRO A 542 -23.69 -46.46 -36.57
N PRO A 543 -23.17 -47.43 -37.33
CA PRO A 543 -23.22 -47.40 -38.78
C PRO A 543 -24.67 -47.25 -39.26
N PRO A 544 -24.90 -46.60 -40.41
CA PRO A 544 -26.23 -46.48 -40.99
C PRO A 544 -26.91 -47.86 -41.07
N GLN A 545 -28.22 -47.94 -40.80
CA GLN A 545 -28.99 -49.19 -40.85
C GLN A 545 -28.85 -49.97 -42.18
N GLU A 546 -28.41 -49.30 -43.26
CA GLU A 546 -28.08 -49.94 -44.55
C GLU A 546 -26.84 -50.85 -44.53
N GLU A 547 -25.93 -50.72 -43.56
CA GLU A 547 -24.76 -51.61 -43.42
C GLU A 547 -25.06 -52.86 -42.57
N ILE A 548 -26.06 -52.80 -41.67
CA ILE A 548 -26.45 -53.95 -40.85
C ILE A 548 -27.11 -55.04 -41.73
N ASN A 549 -27.85 -54.63 -42.76
CA ASN A 549 -28.46 -55.56 -43.73
C ASN A 549 -27.47 -56.19 -44.74
N LYS A 550 -26.18 -55.82 -44.72
CA LYS A 550 -25.15 -56.45 -45.56
C LYS A 550 -24.36 -57.56 -44.85
N ILE A 551 -24.49 -57.70 -43.52
CA ILE A 551 -23.69 -58.64 -42.73
C ILE A 551 -24.46 -59.95 -42.42
N GLU A 552 -25.78 -60.00 -42.62
CA GLU A 552 -26.60 -61.23 -42.43
C GLU A 552 -26.71 -62.14 -43.66
N PHE A 553 -25.89 -61.94 -44.71
CA PHE A 553 -25.78 -62.89 -45.83
C PHE A 553 -24.32 -63.26 -46.11
N ILE A 554 -23.73 -64.09 -45.24
CA ILE A 554 -22.68 -65.07 -45.60
C ILE A 554 -22.99 -66.39 -44.92
#